data_AF-A0A2V8DFM5-F1
#
_entry.id   AF-A0A2V8DFM5-F1
#
_cell.length_a   1.000
_cell.length_b   1.000
_cell.length_c   1.000
_cell.angle_alpha   90.00
_cell.angle_beta   90.00
_cell.angle_gamma   90.00
#
_symmetry.space_group_name_H-M   'P 1'
#
loop_
_entity.id
_entity.type
_entity.pdbx_description
1 polymer ?
#
loop_
_entity_poly.entity_id
_entity_poly.type
_entity_poly.pdbx_seq_one_letter_code
_entity_poly.pdbx_strand_id
1 'polypeptide(L)'
;MNRLLFALLLAAQTTITPPDNKYSPADDVKLGLEAKTQAEKQLPIMRDDAVTSYVEGLGRRLVAVIPSNLRHPEFRYTFEVVNVREINAFALPGGPMFVNRGMIEAANTEGEVAGVMAHELSHVVLRHGTAQASKATKYEIGTIAGAVLGAIIGGNLGNIVAQGTQFGLGAAFLRFSREFERQADIEGSHIMAAAGYDPRDMANMFRTIAKQGGSGAPQWLSDHPDPGNREQYITREAQLVHVDNPVRDTRGFEQVRAHLKQLAPAPTTEQVMKNAGRGNGQPSGQNQPAPTGRVAPPSSQFRTYTEGDLFRVSVPANWRELPGNSAVTFAPDGAYGHTNGQSVFTHGVELGATRNETHDLRTATDELIASLSSGNPNLGRPSGYNNVSIAGRRGLRTTMSNRSEINGQPETIQVFTTLMRDGSVFYVIGVAPSDSFRDYQNVFQRIVGSIQLMD
;
A
#
# COMPACT_ATOMS: atom_id res chain seq x y z
N MET A 1 22.23 35.33 23.26
CA MET A 1 22.65 33.96 23.64
C MET A 1 21.86 32.82 22.95
N ASN A 2 21.07 33.06 21.90
CA ASN A 2 20.17 32.03 21.32
C ASN A 2 20.62 31.36 20.00
N ARG A 3 21.67 31.84 19.32
CA ARG A 3 22.10 31.25 18.03
C ARG A 3 23.15 30.14 18.18
N LEU A 4 23.92 30.15 19.27
CA LEU A 4 24.94 29.14 19.55
C LEU A 4 24.36 27.83 20.11
N LEU A 5 23.25 27.88 20.87
CA LEU A 5 22.55 26.65 21.31
C LEU A 5 21.86 25.92 20.15
N PHE A 6 21.27 26.63 19.19
CA PHE A 6 20.64 26.03 18.01
C PHE A 6 21.64 25.30 17.08
N ALA A 7 22.90 25.78 17.04
CA ALA A 7 23.95 25.17 16.22
C ALA A 7 24.57 23.91 16.84
N LEU A 8 24.50 23.74 18.17
CA LEU A 8 25.03 22.56 18.87
C LEU A 8 24.06 21.36 18.86
N LEU A 9 22.75 21.59 18.72
CA LEU A 9 21.74 20.52 18.65
C LEU A 9 21.74 19.75 17.31
N LEU A 10 22.16 20.39 16.21
CA LEU A 10 22.26 19.75 14.89
C LEU A 10 23.38 18.69 14.80
N ALA A 11 24.33 18.66 15.74
CA ALA A 11 25.48 17.75 15.71
C ALA A 11 25.23 16.38 16.35
N ALA A 12 24.06 16.16 16.97
CA ALA A 12 23.73 14.92 17.69
C ALA A 12 22.61 14.09 17.02
N GLN A 13 21.97 14.58 15.97
CA GLN A 13 20.82 13.92 15.32
C GLN A 13 21.27 12.82 14.35
N THR A 14 20.45 11.77 14.21
CA THR A 14 20.70 10.73 13.21
C THR A 14 20.49 11.29 11.80
N THR A 15 21.53 11.36 10.98
CA THR A 15 21.42 11.81 9.59
C THR A 15 20.68 10.78 8.73
N ILE A 16 19.70 11.24 7.95
CA ILE A 16 18.99 10.45 6.95
C ILE A 16 19.45 10.85 5.55
N THR A 17 19.71 9.86 4.71
CA THR A 17 19.91 10.05 3.27
C THR A 17 18.62 9.67 2.55
N PRO A 18 17.95 10.61 1.85
CA PRO A 18 16.79 10.28 1.04
C PRO A 18 17.12 9.20 0.01
N PRO A 19 16.18 8.31 -0.32
CA PRO A 19 16.41 7.23 -1.28
C PRO A 19 16.57 7.75 -2.71
N ASP A 20 17.22 6.93 -3.54
CA ASP A 20 17.26 7.15 -4.99
C ASP A 20 15.84 7.22 -5.56
N ASN A 21 15.59 8.23 -6.39
CA ASN A 21 14.28 8.49 -6.96
C ASN A 21 14.40 8.89 -8.43
N LYS A 22 13.71 8.16 -9.32
CA LYS A 22 13.70 8.42 -10.76
C LYS A 22 12.74 9.55 -11.17
N TYR A 23 11.85 9.95 -10.26
CA TYR A 23 10.92 11.05 -10.46
C TYR A 23 11.54 12.37 -9.99
N SER A 24 11.15 13.47 -10.63
CA SER A 24 11.46 14.83 -10.17
C SER A 24 10.46 15.28 -9.08
N PRO A 25 10.81 16.28 -8.25
CA PRO A 25 9.84 16.88 -7.32
C PRO A 25 8.59 17.43 -8.02
N ALA A 26 8.71 17.89 -9.27
CA ALA A 26 7.56 18.31 -10.06
C ALA A 26 6.64 17.14 -10.45
N ASP A 27 7.20 15.96 -10.72
CA ASP A 27 6.41 14.74 -10.96
C ASP A 27 5.64 14.33 -9.70
N ASP A 28 6.24 14.47 -8.51
CA ASP A 28 5.56 14.21 -7.24
C ASP A 28 4.31 15.09 -7.09
N VAL A 29 4.43 16.39 -7.39
CA VAL A 29 3.31 17.33 -7.32
C VAL A 29 2.20 16.94 -8.29
N LYS A 30 2.56 16.55 -9.52
CA LYS A 30 1.58 16.13 -10.53
C LYS A 30 0.84 14.87 -10.09
N LEU A 31 1.58 13.83 -9.69
CA LEU A 31 1.02 12.55 -9.22
C LEU A 31 0.16 12.74 -7.98
N GLY A 32 0.63 13.56 -7.04
CA GLY A 32 -0.10 13.92 -5.83
C GLY A 32 -1.43 14.60 -6.09
N LEU A 33 -1.47 15.54 -7.03
CA LEU A 33 -2.70 16.27 -7.37
C LEU A 33 -3.72 15.35 -8.06
N GLU A 34 -3.27 14.48 -8.95
CA GLU A 34 -4.13 13.47 -9.60
C GLU A 34 -4.69 12.49 -8.56
N ALA A 35 -3.84 11.98 -7.67
CA ALA A 35 -4.20 11.09 -6.57
C ALA A 35 -5.16 11.76 -5.56
N LYS A 36 -4.91 13.03 -5.20
CA LYS A 36 -5.78 13.85 -4.34
C LYS A 36 -7.18 13.98 -4.93
N THR A 37 -7.25 14.34 -6.21
CA THR A 37 -8.53 14.48 -6.93
C THR A 37 -9.33 13.17 -6.91
N GLN A 38 -8.66 12.02 -6.98
CA GLN A 38 -9.32 10.72 -6.89
C GLN A 38 -9.75 10.39 -5.46
N ALA A 39 -8.91 10.68 -4.47
CA ALA A 39 -9.23 10.49 -3.05
C ALA A 39 -10.47 11.30 -2.65
N GLU A 40 -10.54 12.58 -3.02
CA GLU A 40 -11.69 13.47 -2.73
C GLU A 40 -13.01 12.99 -3.35
N LYS A 41 -12.96 12.26 -4.46
CA LYS A 41 -14.15 11.67 -5.10
C LYS A 41 -14.66 10.43 -4.38
N GLN A 42 -13.75 9.67 -3.76
CA GLN A 42 -14.05 8.38 -3.15
C GLN A 42 -14.26 8.46 -1.64
N LEU A 43 -13.63 9.45 -1.00
CA LEU A 43 -13.62 9.59 0.45
C LEU A 43 -14.65 10.59 0.93
N PRO A 44 -15.25 10.35 2.11
CA PRO A 44 -16.19 11.28 2.71
C PRO A 44 -15.42 12.42 3.37
N ILE A 45 -14.93 13.37 2.58
CA ILE A 45 -14.20 14.54 3.08
C ILE A 45 -15.10 15.31 4.04
N MET A 46 -14.59 15.53 5.25
CA MET A 46 -15.27 16.24 6.31
C MET A 46 -15.36 17.72 5.96
N ARG A 47 -16.57 18.27 6.00
CA ARG A 47 -16.86 19.69 5.77
C ARG A 47 -17.23 20.35 7.09
N ASP A 48 -16.24 20.55 7.94
CA ASP A 48 -16.39 21.19 9.24
C ASP A 48 -15.24 22.17 9.48
N ASP A 49 -15.55 23.46 9.49
CA ASP A 49 -14.54 24.51 9.53
C ASP A 49 -13.66 24.47 10.79
N ALA A 50 -14.23 24.07 11.93
CA ALA A 50 -13.49 24.01 13.19
C ALA A 50 -12.46 22.88 13.16
N VAL A 51 -12.86 21.69 12.71
CA VAL A 51 -11.97 20.53 12.61
C VAL A 51 -10.93 20.74 11.51
N THR A 52 -11.33 21.21 10.34
CA THR A 52 -10.41 21.47 9.22
C THR A 52 -9.38 22.54 9.58
N SER A 53 -9.79 23.67 10.18
CA SER A 53 -8.86 24.74 10.58
C SER A 53 -7.83 24.28 11.61
N TYR A 54 -8.24 23.42 12.54
CA TYR A 54 -7.34 22.82 13.52
C TYR A 54 -6.27 21.94 12.85
N VAL A 55 -6.69 21.00 12.00
CA VAL A 55 -5.76 20.08 11.31
C VAL A 55 -4.83 20.84 10.37
N GLU A 56 -5.34 21.82 9.63
CA GLU A 56 -4.51 22.71 8.81
C GLU A 56 -3.50 23.50 9.64
N GLY A 57 -3.93 24.05 10.79
CA GLY A 57 -3.05 24.80 11.69
C GLY A 57 -1.90 23.93 12.22
N LEU A 58 -2.22 22.70 12.64
CA LEU A 58 -1.24 21.73 13.08
C LEU A 58 -0.28 21.34 11.93
N GLY A 59 -0.82 21.02 10.76
CA GLY A 59 -0.01 20.70 9.58
C GLY A 59 0.94 21.82 9.15
N ARG A 60 0.46 23.08 9.13
CA ARG A 60 1.29 24.26 8.84
C ARG A 60 2.42 24.43 9.86
N ARG A 61 2.16 24.15 11.14
CA ARG A 61 3.19 24.19 12.20
C ARG A 61 4.31 23.19 11.93
N LEU A 62 3.97 21.96 11.54
CA LEU A 62 4.95 20.91 11.21
C LEU A 62 5.72 21.26 9.92
N VAL A 63 5.04 21.75 8.89
CA VAL A 63 5.68 22.15 7.62
C VAL A 63 6.68 23.30 7.81
N ALA A 64 6.38 24.25 8.69
CA ALA A 64 7.25 25.42 8.93
C ALA A 64 8.67 25.03 9.43
N VAL A 65 8.79 23.86 10.05
CA VAL A 65 10.02 23.40 10.70
C VAL A 65 10.74 22.28 9.93
N ILE A 66 10.25 21.89 8.74
CA ILE A 66 10.94 20.92 7.88
C ILE A 66 12.40 21.36 7.68
N PRO A 67 13.39 20.45 7.85
CA PRO A 67 14.81 20.76 7.63
C PRO A 67 15.08 21.32 6.25
N SER A 68 15.95 22.33 6.15
CA SER A 68 16.18 23.05 4.89
C SER A 68 16.66 22.18 3.74
N ASN A 69 17.40 21.11 4.03
CA ASN A 69 17.89 20.13 3.05
C ASN A 69 16.79 19.18 2.52
N LEU A 70 15.63 19.13 3.18
CA LEU A 70 14.47 18.31 2.78
C LEU A 70 13.30 19.17 2.27
N ARG A 71 13.49 20.49 2.15
CA ARG A 71 12.46 21.39 1.58
C ARG A 71 12.47 21.29 0.05
N HIS A 72 11.32 20.96 -0.50
CA HIS A 72 11.06 20.97 -1.93
C HIS A 72 10.17 22.18 -2.27
N PRO A 73 10.67 23.23 -2.93
CA PRO A 73 9.89 24.45 -3.22
C PRO A 73 8.69 24.21 -4.15
N GLU A 74 8.68 23.11 -4.89
CA GLU A 74 7.60 22.67 -5.75
C GLU A 74 6.39 22.16 -4.95
N PHE A 75 6.61 21.62 -3.75
CA PHE A 75 5.58 20.93 -2.99
C PHE A 75 4.47 21.90 -2.51
N ARG A 76 3.26 21.35 -2.40
CA ARG A 76 2.04 22.05 -2.01
C ARG A 76 1.34 21.24 -0.92
N TYR A 77 1.62 21.61 0.33
CA TYR A 77 1.03 20.95 1.48
C TYR A 77 -0.43 21.35 1.65
N THR A 78 -1.31 20.37 1.72
CA THR A 78 -2.74 20.53 2.02
C THR A 78 -3.13 19.47 3.05
N PHE A 79 -4.07 19.80 3.92
CA PHE A 79 -4.46 18.92 5.03
C PHE A 79 -5.97 18.81 5.06
N GLU A 80 -6.48 17.60 4.88
CA GLU A 80 -7.90 17.31 4.82
C GLU A 80 -8.29 16.28 5.86
N VAL A 81 -9.53 16.34 6.30
CA VAL A 81 -10.08 15.40 7.28
C VAL A 81 -11.06 14.48 6.59
N VAL A 82 -10.93 13.17 6.80
CA VAL A 82 -11.84 12.16 6.26
C VAL A 82 -12.79 11.71 7.36
N ASN A 83 -14.10 11.83 7.14
CA ASN A 83 -15.12 11.51 8.15
C ASN A 83 -15.38 9.99 8.21
N VAL A 84 -14.39 9.25 8.70
CA VAL A 84 -14.48 7.80 8.97
C VAL A 84 -13.92 7.47 10.35
N ARG A 85 -14.41 6.38 10.95
CA ARG A 85 -14.03 5.97 12.31
C ARG A 85 -12.66 5.30 12.38
N GLU A 86 -12.19 4.71 11.29
CA GLU A 86 -10.90 4.01 11.30
C GLU A 86 -9.77 4.98 11.68
N ILE A 87 -8.89 4.54 12.57
CA ILE A 87 -7.69 5.29 12.93
C ILE A 87 -6.70 5.16 11.78
N ASN A 88 -6.58 6.22 10.97
CA ASN A 88 -5.59 6.29 9.89
C ASN A 88 -5.24 7.75 9.56
N ALA A 89 -4.10 7.93 8.89
CA ALA A 89 -3.72 9.13 8.18
C ALA A 89 -2.81 8.70 7.03
N PHE A 90 -2.75 9.47 5.95
CA PHE A 90 -1.87 9.18 4.84
C PHE A 90 -1.49 10.46 4.10
N ALA A 91 -0.31 10.49 3.49
CA ALA A 91 0.14 11.63 2.68
C ALA A 91 0.58 11.24 1.27
N LEU A 92 0.09 11.98 0.29
CA LEU A 92 0.37 11.80 -1.13
C LEU A 92 1.64 12.56 -1.54
N PRO A 93 2.30 12.16 -2.65
CA PRO A 93 3.47 12.87 -3.14
C PRO A 93 3.17 14.36 -3.36
N GLY A 94 4.18 15.20 -3.16
CA GLY A 94 4.01 16.63 -3.35
C GLY A 94 3.24 17.36 -2.24
N GLY A 95 2.72 16.69 -1.21
CA GLY A 95 2.24 17.35 0.02
C GLY A 95 0.77 17.22 0.44
N PRO A 96 -0.19 16.73 -0.35
CA PRO A 96 -1.54 16.49 0.15
C PRO A 96 -1.56 15.42 1.26
N MET A 97 -2.26 15.69 2.34
CA MET A 97 -2.37 14.79 3.50
C MET A 97 -3.82 14.68 3.95
N PHE A 98 -4.22 13.47 4.32
CA PHE A 98 -5.55 13.15 4.80
C PHE A 98 -5.44 12.52 6.19
N VAL A 99 -6.25 13.02 7.12
CA VAL A 99 -6.32 12.53 8.51
C VAL A 99 -7.72 12.04 8.77
N ASN A 100 -7.89 10.78 9.20
CA ASN A 100 -9.21 10.29 9.54
C ASN A 100 -9.71 10.92 10.83
N ARG A 101 -11.01 11.19 10.92
CA ARG A 101 -11.66 11.64 12.16
C ARG A 101 -11.36 10.69 13.33
N GLY A 102 -11.37 9.38 13.09
CA GLY A 102 -11.03 8.37 14.09
C GLY A 102 -9.64 8.56 14.73
N MET A 103 -8.66 9.05 13.99
CA MET A 103 -7.32 9.39 14.51
C MET A 103 -7.40 10.47 15.58
N ILE A 104 -8.16 11.54 15.30
CA ILE A 104 -8.32 12.68 16.20
C ILE A 104 -9.13 12.29 17.45
N GLU A 105 -10.17 11.45 17.28
CA GLU A 105 -11.00 10.97 18.39
C GLU A 105 -10.27 9.98 19.30
N ALA A 106 -9.35 9.18 18.74
CA ALA A 106 -8.58 8.18 19.48
C ALA A 106 -7.39 8.77 20.25
N ALA A 107 -6.84 9.89 19.79
CA ALA A 107 -5.66 10.51 20.39
C ALA A 107 -5.93 11.02 21.81
N ASN A 108 -5.00 10.74 22.73
CA ASN A 108 -5.07 11.24 24.09
C ASN A 108 -4.63 12.70 24.16
N THR A 109 -3.63 13.08 23.36
CA THR A 109 -3.05 14.43 23.31
C THR A 109 -2.93 14.98 21.88
N GLU A 110 -2.72 16.29 21.73
CA GLU A 110 -2.39 16.87 20.42
C GLU A 110 -1.06 16.33 19.89
N GLY A 111 -0.08 16.09 20.77
CA GLY A 111 1.21 15.51 20.42
C GLY A 111 1.09 14.15 19.72
N GLU A 112 0.10 13.33 20.09
CA GLU A 112 -0.17 12.04 19.43
C GLU A 112 -0.64 12.23 17.98
N VAL A 113 -1.53 13.19 17.71
CA VAL A 113 -1.95 13.55 16.34
C VAL A 113 -0.80 14.15 15.56
N ALA A 114 -0.05 15.07 16.19
CA ALA A 114 1.12 15.70 15.60
C ALA A 114 2.18 14.67 15.21
N GLY A 115 2.36 13.61 16.01
CA GLY A 115 3.32 12.55 15.75
C GLY A 115 2.99 11.75 14.51
N VAL A 116 1.73 11.36 14.33
CA VAL A 116 1.32 10.67 13.09
C VAL A 116 1.42 11.61 11.89
N MET A 117 0.99 12.87 12.00
CA MET A 117 1.14 13.82 10.90
C MET A 117 2.61 14.10 10.55
N ALA A 118 3.51 14.14 11.54
CA ALA A 118 4.94 14.29 11.32
C ALA A 118 5.53 13.06 10.62
N HIS A 119 5.12 11.84 11.00
CA HIS A 119 5.47 10.59 10.32
C HIS A 119 5.05 10.62 8.83
N GLU A 120 3.79 10.95 8.56
CA GLU A 120 3.29 11.07 7.18
C GLU A 120 4.02 12.18 6.40
N LEU A 121 4.32 13.31 7.04
CA LEU A 121 5.07 14.41 6.42
C LEU A 121 6.50 13.97 6.07
N SER A 122 7.12 13.13 6.89
CA SER A 122 8.44 12.54 6.62
C SER A 122 8.44 11.70 5.34
N HIS A 123 7.40 10.89 5.11
CA HIS A 123 7.25 10.15 3.84
C HIS A 123 7.20 11.08 2.62
N VAL A 124 6.57 12.25 2.76
CA VAL A 124 6.50 13.25 1.68
C VAL A 124 7.87 13.88 1.43
N VAL A 125 8.51 14.44 2.46
CA VAL A 125 9.77 15.20 2.29
C VAL A 125 10.95 14.31 1.91
N LEU A 126 10.92 13.03 2.31
CA LEU A 126 11.86 12.00 1.85
C LEU A 126 11.44 11.34 0.53
N ARG A 127 10.29 11.73 -0.02
CA ARG A 127 9.79 11.30 -1.34
C ARG A 127 9.59 9.78 -1.43
N HIS A 128 9.22 9.13 -0.32
CA HIS A 128 9.08 7.68 -0.21
C HIS A 128 8.04 7.12 -1.19
N GLY A 129 6.92 7.82 -1.43
CA GLY A 129 5.88 7.39 -2.37
C GLY A 129 6.40 7.16 -3.79
N THR A 130 7.10 8.13 -4.36
CA THR A 130 7.64 8.03 -5.73
C THR A 130 8.97 7.29 -5.80
N ALA A 131 9.77 7.28 -4.72
CA ALA A 131 10.92 6.38 -4.61
C ALA A 131 10.47 4.91 -4.56
N GLN A 132 9.34 4.61 -3.91
CA GLN A 132 8.71 3.29 -3.93
C GLN A 132 8.30 2.92 -5.35
N ALA A 133 7.62 3.84 -6.05
CA ALA A 133 7.18 3.67 -7.44
C ALA A 133 8.34 3.58 -8.44
N SER A 134 9.50 4.20 -8.19
CA SER A 134 10.69 4.18 -9.07
C SER A 134 11.30 2.78 -9.24
N LYS A 135 10.98 1.87 -8.31
CA LYS A 135 11.41 0.47 -8.36
C LYS A 135 10.39 -0.43 -9.05
N ALA A 136 9.17 0.06 -9.30
CA ALA A 136 8.24 -0.52 -10.27
C ALA A 136 8.51 0.11 -11.65
N THR A 137 8.31 -0.63 -12.74
CA THR A 137 8.69 -0.27 -14.11
C THR A 137 8.20 1.13 -14.54
N LYS A 138 8.85 1.76 -15.54
CA LYS A 138 8.44 3.05 -16.12
C LYS A 138 7.05 2.94 -16.75
N TYR A 139 6.02 3.29 -16.00
CA TYR A 139 4.65 3.41 -16.49
C TYR A 139 4.37 4.83 -17.01
N GLU A 140 3.35 5.01 -17.84
CA GLU A 140 2.84 6.34 -18.21
C GLU A 140 2.25 7.05 -16.99
N ILE A 141 2.38 8.38 -16.91
CA ILE A 141 2.05 9.16 -15.69
C ILE A 141 0.65 8.86 -15.13
N GLY A 142 -0.34 8.61 -16.00
CA GLY A 142 -1.73 8.37 -15.58
C GLY A 142 -1.96 7.03 -14.85
N THR A 143 -1.17 5.99 -15.13
CA THR A 143 -1.28 4.70 -14.42
C THR A 143 -0.51 4.72 -13.08
N ILE A 144 0.49 5.61 -12.95
CA ILE A 144 1.30 5.77 -11.74
C ILE A 144 0.49 6.40 -10.60
N ALA A 145 -0.39 7.37 -10.88
CA ALA A 145 -1.17 8.04 -9.83
C ALA A 145 -2.04 7.07 -9.02
N GLY A 146 -2.67 6.08 -9.68
CA GLY A 146 -3.44 5.02 -9.03
C GLY A 146 -2.56 4.08 -8.18
N ALA A 147 -1.39 3.68 -8.71
CA ALA A 147 -0.43 2.86 -7.97
C ALA A 147 0.13 3.60 -6.73
N VAL A 148 0.45 4.88 -6.85
CA VAL A 148 0.91 5.75 -5.75
C VAL A 148 -0.16 5.93 -4.69
N LEU A 149 -1.41 6.24 -5.07
CA LEU A 149 -2.50 6.39 -4.12
C LEU A 149 -2.76 5.07 -3.38
N GLY A 150 -2.68 3.95 -4.11
CA GLY A 150 -2.71 2.61 -3.55
C GLY A 150 -1.59 2.32 -2.54
N ALA A 151 -0.36 2.74 -2.88
CA ALA A 151 0.85 2.58 -2.06
C ALA A 151 0.64 3.12 -0.65
N ILE A 152 0.07 4.32 -0.61
CA ILE A 152 0.05 5.14 0.59
C ILE A 152 -1.19 4.84 1.43
N ILE A 153 -2.33 4.56 0.79
CA ILE A 153 -3.58 4.33 1.52
C ILE A 153 -3.68 2.92 2.12
N GLY A 154 -3.15 1.89 1.44
CA GLY A 154 -3.20 0.48 1.87
C GLY A 154 -4.58 -0.04 2.35
N GLY A 155 -4.63 -1.28 2.86
CA GLY A 155 -5.84 -2.04 3.26
C GLY A 155 -7.04 -1.97 2.30
N ASN A 156 -8.29 -2.00 2.80
CA ASN A 156 -9.49 -2.15 1.96
C ASN A 156 -9.71 -1.00 0.96
N LEU A 157 -9.29 0.22 1.30
CA LEU A 157 -9.40 1.39 0.42
C LEU A 157 -8.25 1.42 -0.60
N GLY A 158 -7.04 1.05 -0.20
CA GLY A 158 -5.90 0.80 -1.09
C GLY A 158 -6.16 -0.37 -2.04
N ASN A 159 -6.87 -1.43 -1.62
CA ASN A 159 -7.30 -2.54 -2.48
C ASN A 159 -8.28 -2.10 -3.59
N ILE A 160 -9.13 -1.11 -3.31
CA ILE A 160 -10.09 -0.55 -4.28
C ILE A 160 -9.43 0.47 -5.21
N VAL A 161 -8.39 1.15 -4.75
CA VAL A 161 -7.65 2.12 -5.58
C VAL A 161 -6.55 1.46 -6.41
N ALA A 162 -5.90 0.45 -5.84
CA ALA A 162 -4.76 -0.26 -6.40
C ALA A 162 -5.13 -1.59 -7.03
N GLN A 163 -6.33 -1.66 -7.62
CA GLN A 163 -6.88 -2.86 -8.27
C GLN A 163 -5.87 -3.41 -9.28
N GLY A 164 -5.04 -4.35 -8.81
CA GLY A 164 -3.85 -4.81 -9.53
C GLY A 164 -3.90 -6.30 -9.82
N THR A 165 -4.55 -7.10 -8.96
CA THR A 165 -4.63 -8.56 -9.07
C THR A 165 -5.89 -9.12 -8.40
N GLN A 166 -6.36 -10.29 -8.85
CA GLN A 166 -7.55 -10.89 -8.25
C GLN A 166 -7.30 -11.47 -6.84
N PHE A 167 -6.03 -11.64 -6.47
CA PHE A 167 -5.64 -12.28 -5.23
C PHE A 167 -5.26 -11.29 -4.12
N GLY A 168 -5.57 -10.00 -4.28
CA GLY A 168 -5.25 -8.97 -3.30
C GLY A 168 -3.76 -8.67 -3.14
N LEU A 169 -2.91 -9.20 -4.03
CA LEU A 169 -1.47 -8.93 -4.00
C LEU A 169 -1.16 -7.45 -4.23
N GLY A 170 -2.04 -6.75 -4.97
CA GLY A 170 -2.00 -5.29 -5.18
C GLY A 170 -1.57 -4.53 -3.93
N ALA A 171 -2.28 -4.65 -2.80
CA ALA A 171 -1.95 -3.91 -1.58
C ALA A 171 -0.68 -4.38 -0.86
N ALA A 172 -0.19 -5.60 -1.10
CA ALA A 172 1.09 -6.06 -0.53
C ALA A 172 2.31 -5.41 -1.20
N PHE A 173 2.21 -5.03 -2.49
CA PHE A 173 3.28 -4.31 -3.21
C PHE A 173 3.44 -2.84 -2.80
N LEU A 174 2.47 -2.35 -2.02
CA LEU A 174 2.19 -0.93 -1.84
C LEU A 174 2.71 -0.39 -0.51
N ARG A 175 2.93 -1.26 0.47
CA ARG A 175 3.50 -0.92 1.77
C ARG A 175 4.91 -0.35 1.61
N PHE A 176 5.22 0.68 2.39
CA PHE A 176 6.59 1.19 2.47
C PHE A 176 7.52 0.13 3.06
N SER A 177 8.78 0.14 2.63
CA SER A 177 9.79 -0.78 3.19
C SER A 177 10.07 -0.43 4.65
N ARG A 178 10.55 -1.39 5.44
CA ARG A 178 10.99 -1.14 6.83
C ARG A 178 12.00 0.00 6.94
N GLU A 179 12.86 0.15 5.93
CA GLU A 179 13.82 1.26 5.88
C GLU A 179 13.13 2.62 5.70
N PHE A 180 12.10 2.72 4.84
CA PHE A 180 11.33 3.95 4.69
C PHE A 180 10.54 4.29 5.95
N GLU A 181 9.94 3.28 6.60
CA GLU A 181 9.28 3.44 7.90
C GLU A 181 10.27 3.91 8.99
N ARG A 182 11.49 3.33 9.03
CA ARG A 182 12.56 3.76 9.95
C ARG A 182 12.97 5.22 9.71
N GLN A 183 13.14 5.61 8.44
CA GLN A 183 13.49 6.99 8.09
C GLN A 183 12.36 7.96 8.46
N ALA A 184 11.10 7.56 8.24
CA ALA A 184 9.94 8.37 8.60
C ALA A 184 9.79 8.56 10.12
N ASP A 185 10.03 7.51 10.92
CA ASP A 185 10.03 7.57 12.38
C ASP A 185 11.10 8.56 12.91
N ILE A 186 12.32 8.53 12.34
CA ILE A 186 13.44 9.38 12.75
C ILE A 186 13.21 10.84 12.33
N GLU A 187 12.91 11.08 11.05
CA GLU A 187 12.65 12.45 10.55
C GLU A 187 11.41 13.04 11.22
N GLY A 188 10.38 12.22 11.47
CA GLY A 188 9.18 12.64 12.16
C GLY A 188 9.51 13.10 13.58
N SER A 189 10.44 12.41 14.25
CA SER A 189 10.94 12.80 15.58
C SER A 189 11.65 14.16 15.53
N HIS A 190 12.43 14.44 14.48
CA HIS A 190 13.08 15.74 14.30
C HIS A 190 12.08 16.87 14.03
N ILE A 191 11.11 16.62 13.14
CA ILE A 191 10.03 17.57 12.83
C ILE A 191 9.20 17.87 14.10
N MET A 192 8.81 16.85 14.87
CA MET A 192 8.09 17.03 16.12
C MET A 192 8.86 17.90 17.09
N ALA A 193 10.13 17.58 17.33
CA ALA A 193 10.96 18.32 18.28
C ALA A 193 11.15 19.77 17.84
N ALA A 194 11.42 20.00 16.55
CA ALA A 194 11.54 21.35 16.01
C ALA A 194 10.23 22.15 16.09
N ALA A 195 9.07 21.47 16.03
CA ALA A 195 7.76 22.07 16.24
C ALA A 195 7.40 22.24 17.72
N GLY A 196 8.21 21.75 18.66
CA GLY A 196 8.01 21.83 20.11
C GLY A 196 7.16 20.71 20.73
N TYR A 197 6.96 19.61 20.01
CA TYR A 197 6.30 18.40 20.53
C TYR A 197 7.35 17.38 20.99
N ASP A 198 6.98 16.56 21.98
CA ASP A 198 7.82 15.46 22.43
C ASP A 198 7.75 14.31 21.41
N PRO A 199 8.86 13.86 20.80
CA PRO A 199 8.82 12.75 19.84
C PRO A 199 8.22 11.46 20.41
N ARG A 200 8.28 11.27 21.74
CA ARG A 200 7.66 10.12 22.42
C ARG A 200 6.14 10.08 22.26
N ASP A 201 5.49 11.19 21.92
CA ASP A 201 4.05 11.21 21.64
C ASP A 201 3.71 10.47 20.34
N MET A 202 4.63 10.39 19.38
CA MET A 202 4.46 9.50 18.21
C MET A 202 4.39 8.03 18.63
N ALA A 203 5.33 7.60 19.49
CA ALA A 203 5.33 6.25 20.04
C ALA A 203 4.09 5.97 20.92
N ASN A 204 3.60 6.98 21.66
CA ASN A 204 2.34 6.90 22.38
C ASN A 204 1.17 6.62 21.43
N MET A 205 1.08 7.35 20.31
CA MET A 205 0.01 7.15 19.35
C MET A 205 0.06 5.76 18.71
N PHE A 206 1.24 5.27 18.36
CA PHE A 206 1.39 3.92 17.81
C PHE A 206 0.92 2.83 18.79
N ARG A 207 1.17 3.02 20.10
CA ARG A 207 0.59 2.14 21.14
C ARG A 207 -0.94 2.26 21.22
N THR A 208 -1.48 3.46 21.13
CA THR A 208 -2.93 3.70 21.10
C THR A 208 -3.57 2.96 19.92
N ILE A 209 -2.98 3.09 18.73
CA ILE A 209 -3.41 2.38 17.51
C ILE A 209 -3.39 0.87 17.75
N ALA A 210 -2.25 0.31 18.20
CA ALA A 210 -2.10 -1.12 18.43
C ALA A 210 -3.14 -1.69 19.41
N LYS A 211 -3.50 -0.92 20.46
CA LYS A 211 -4.50 -1.34 21.45
C LYS A 211 -5.94 -1.30 20.91
N GLN A 212 -6.26 -0.40 19.99
CA GLN A 212 -7.62 -0.26 19.44
C GLN A 212 -7.97 -1.28 18.35
N GLY A 213 -7.01 -2.12 17.89
CA GLY A 213 -7.22 -3.09 16.80
C GLY A 213 -8.16 -4.27 17.11
N GLY A 214 -8.34 -4.65 18.37
CA GLY A 214 -9.15 -5.83 18.71
C GLY A 214 -8.62 -7.12 18.07
N SER A 215 -9.50 -7.94 17.49
CA SER A 215 -9.14 -9.23 16.84
C SER A 215 -8.55 -9.11 15.43
N GLY A 216 -8.39 -7.89 14.91
CA GLY A 216 -7.72 -7.59 13.63
C GLY A 216 -6.61 -6.56 13.82
N ALA A 217 -5.69 -6.47 12.87
CA ALA A 217 -4.71 -5.38 12.90
C ALA A 217 -5.44 -4.05 12.55
N PRO A 218 -5.19 -2.94 13.28
CA PRO A 218 -5.61 -1.61 12.88
C PRO A 218 -5.17 -1.30 11.45
N GLN A 219 -6.01 -0.57 10.71
CA GLN A 219 -5.73 -0.17 9.32
C GLN A 219 -4.35 0.50 9.17
N TRP A 220 -4.03 1.48 10.04
CA TRP A 220 -2.72 2.15 10.01
C TRP A 220 -1.52 1.19 10.15
N LEU A 221 -1.62 0.11 10.95
CA LEU A 221 -0.53 -0.89 11.07
C LEU A 221 -0.42 -1.83 9.85
N SER A 222 -1.48 -1.91 9.06
CA SER A 222 -1.44 -2.58 7.75
C SER A 222 -0.75 -1.71 6.71
N ASP A 223 -0.92 -0.39 6.78
CA ASP A 223 -0.33 0.55 5.82
C ASP A 223 1.13 0.86 6.18
N HIS A 224 1.43 0.94 7.48
CA HIS A 224 2.74 1.22 8.08
C HIS A 224 3.24 0.03 8.92
N PRO A 225 3.81 -1.02 8.29
CA PRO A 225 4.34 -2.17 9.02
C PRO A 225 5.40 -1.73 10.03
N ASP A 226 5.33 -2.27 11.25
CA ASP A 226 6.35 -2.00 12.27
C ASP A 226 7.73 -2.47 11.76
N PRO A 227 8.75 -1.60 11.70
CA PRO A 227 10.11 -1.99 11.35
C PRO A 227 10.73 -2.99 12.34
N GLY A 228 10.11 -3.22 13.50
CA GLY A 228 10.49 -4.17 14.54
C GLY A 228 11.09 -3.51 15.77
N ASN A 229 11.61 -2.28 15.63
CA ASN A 229 12.27 -1.50 16.70
C ASN A 229 11.80 -0.03 16.73
N ARG A 230 10.61 0.27 16.21
CA ARG A 230 10.05 1.63 16.09
C ARG A 230 10.13 2.46 17.37
N GLU A 231 9.66 1.91 18.49
CA GLU A 231 9.71 2.59 19.79
C GLU A 231 11.16 2.91 20.22
N GLN A 232 12.09 2.02 19.93
CA GLN A 232 13.50 2.22 20.25
C GLN A 232 14.11 3.36 19.43
N TYR A 233 13.81 3.44 18.12
CA TYR A 233 14.27 4.53 17.26
C TYR A 233 13.75 5.89 17.76
N ILE A 234 12.43 6.00 17.97
CA ILE A 234 11.80 7.24 18.43
C ILE A 234 12.33 7.66 19.80
N THR A 235 12.44 6.71 20.74
CA THR A 235 12.92 7.02 22.10
C THR A 235 14.39 7.45 22.08
N ARG A 236 15.21 6.84 21.21
CA ARG A 236 16.60 7.25 21.03
C ARG A 236 16.69 8.66 20.45
N GLU A 237 15.93 8.96 19.40
CA GLU A 237 15.91 10.32 18.83
C GLU A 237 15.42 11.34 19.84
N ALA A 238 14.36 11.03 20.61
CA ALA A 238 13.85 11.92 21.66
C ALA A 238 14.90 12.30 22.72
N GLN A 239 15.89 11.44 22.98
CA GLN A 239 17.01 11.75 23.87
C GLN A 239 18.01 12.73 23.23
N LEU A 240 18.17 12.69 21.91
CA LEU A 240 19.09 13.53 21.15
C LEU A 240 18.51 14.92 20.88
N VAL A 241 17.19 15.02 20.65
CA VAL A 241 16.50 16.26 20.28
C VAL A 241 15.68 16.89 21.41
N HIS A 242 16.08 16.65 22.66
CA HIS A 242 15.35 17.02 23.87
C HIS A 242 14.57 18.34 23.77
N VAL A 243 13.27 18.28 24.10
CA VAL A 243 12.36 19.43 24.06
C VAL A 243 12.02 19.86 25.48
N ASP A 244 12.41 21.08 25.85
CA ASP A 244 12.02 21.71 27.11
C ASP A 244 10.54 22.12 27.05
N ASN A 245 9.74 21.69 28.04
CA ASN A 245 8.30 22.01 28.17
C ASN A 245 7.50 21.70 26.90
N PRO A 246 7.41 20.42 26.49
CA PRO A 246 6.76 20.05 25.23
C PRO A 246 5.28 20.44 25.23
N VAL A 247 4.79 20.84 24.05
CA VAL A 247 3.37 21.03 23.79
C VAL A 247 2.66 19.69 24.00
N ARG A 248 1.64 19.66 24.84
CA ARG A 248 0.83 18.46 25.11
C ARG A 248 -0.58 18.60 24.57
N ASP A 249 -1.41 19.32 25.31
CA ASP A 249 -2.81 19.60 24.97
C ASP A 249 -2.99 21.09 24.75
N THR A 250 -3.40 21.45 23.54
CA THR A 250 -3.82 22.81 23.27
C THR A 250 -5.32 22.92 23.49
N ARG A 251 -5.77 24.13 23.83
CA ARG A 251 -7.20 24.46 23.86
C ARG A 251 -7.88 24.13 22.52
N GLY A 252 -7.18 24.25 21.40
CA GLY A 252 -7.71 23.92 20.08
C GLY A 252 -8.02 22.43 19.94
N PHE A 253 -7.11 21.56 20.35
CA PHE A 253 -7.33 20.11 20.35
C PHE A 253 -8.49 19.70 21.26
N GLU A 254 -8.54 20.24 22.48
CA GLU A 254 -9.64 19.97 23.41
C GLU A 254 -11.01 20.37 22.84
N GLN A 255 -11.09 21.54 22.21
CA GLN A 255 -12.31 22.05 21.56
C GLN A 255 -12.73 21.18 20.39
N VAL A 256 -11.81 20.80 19.51
CA VAL A 256 -12.09 19.92 18.38
C VAL A 256 -12.56 18.55 18.86
N ARG A 257 -11.90 17.95 19.84
CA ARG A 257 -12.31 16.64 20.37
C ARG A 257 -13.69 16.72 21.06
N ALA A 258 -13.98 17.80 21.77
CA ALA A 258 -15.30 18.02 22.36
C ALA A 258 -16.39 18.20 21.29
N HIS A 259 -16.08 18.94 20.21
CA HIS A 259 -16.97 19.14 19.07
C HIS A 259 -17.25 17.83 18.33
N LEU A 260 -16.23 17.05 18.01
CA LEU A 260 -16.36 15.74 17.37
C LEU A 260 -17.26 14.78 18.16
N LYS A 261 -17.21 14.80 19.50
CA LYS A 261 -18.10 14.00 20.37
C LYS A 261 -19.58 14.40 20.30
N GLN A 262 -19.90 15.61 19.84
CA GLN A 262 -21.27 16.08 19.66
C GLN A 262 -21.83 15.71 18.29
N LEU A 263 -20.98 15.42 17.32
CA LEU A 263 -21.39 14.96 16.00
C LEU A 263 -21.87 13.51 16.05
N ALA A 264 -22.68 13.12 15.07
CA ALA A 264 -23.01 11.71 14.87
C ALA A 264 -21.73 10.86 14.75
N PRO A 265 -21.71 9.61 15.25
CA PRO A 265 -20.56 8.73 15.12
C PRO A 265 -20.12 8.61 13.67
N ALA A 266 -18.80 8.66 13.43
CA ALA A 266 -18.26 8.51 12.09
C ALA A 266 -18.63 7.12 11.52
N PRO A 267 -19.03 7.04 10.24
CA PRO A 267 -19.24 5.76 9.58
C PRO A 267 -17.91 5.00 9.46
N THR A 268 -17.97 3.66 9.30
CA THR A 268 -16.79 2.93 8.82
C THR A 268 -16.58 3.20 7.34
N THR A 269 -15.35 3.01 6.89
CA THR A 269 -14.99 3.02 5.47
C THR A 269 -15.86 2.02 4.69
N GLU A 270 -16.12 0.83 5.25
CA GLU A 270 -17.02 -0.16 4.65
C GLU A 270 -18.47 0.35 4.48
N GLN A 271 -18.99 1.07 5.48
CA GLN A 271 -20.33 1.65 5.42
C GLN A 271 -20.44 2.75 4.35
N VAL A 272 -19.40 3.59 4.23
CA VAL A 272 -19.33 4.64 3.21
C VAL A 272 -19.34 4.02 1.82
N MET A 273 -18.56 2.96 1.60
CA MET A 273 -18.49 2.26 0.31
C MET A 273 -19.81 1.60 -0.07
N LYS A 274 -20.49 0.92 0.88
CA LYS A 274 -21.82 0.34 0.64
C LYS A 274 -22.87 1.39 0.25
N ASN A 275 -22.75 2.60 0.77
CA ASN A 275 -23.67 3.70 0.47
C ASN A 275 -23.33 4.44 -0.84
N ALA A 276 -22.05 4.59 -1.17
CA ALA A 276 -21.60 5.15 -2.44
C ALA A 276 -22.08 4.30 -3.64
N GLY A 277 -22.09 2.98 -3.51
CA GLY A 277 -22.64 2.05 -4.51
C GLY A 277 -24.17 2.08 -4.66
N ARG A 278 -24.90 2.77 -3.76
CA ARG A 278 -26.37 2.93 -3.82
C ARG A 278 -26.83 4.30 -4.33
N GLY A 279 -25.95 5.32 -4.29
CA GLY A 279 -26.31 6.71 -4.55
C GLY A 279 -26.11 7.20 -5.99
N ASN A 280 -25.24 6.54 -6.77
CA ASN A 280 -25.07 6.87 -8.18
C ASN A 280 -25.76 5.82 -9.04
N GLY A 281 -26.91 6.20 -9.62
CA GLY A 281 -27.42 5.63 -10.86
C GLY A 281 -26.50 5.98 -12.05
N GLN A 282 -25.21 5.71 -11.92
CA GLN A 282 -24.36 5.53 -13.09
C GLN A 282 -24.77 4.21 -13.72
N PRO A 283 -24.90 4.15 -15.07
CA PRO A 283 -25.22 2.90 -15.73
C PRO A 283 -24.17 1.91 -15.28
N SER A 284 -24.62 0.86 -14.60
CA SER A 284 -23.81 -0.29 -14.25
C SER A 284 -22.95 -0.59 -15.47
N GLY A 285 -21.64 -0.29 -15.38
CA GLY A 285 -20.66 -0.84 -16.31
C GLY A 285 -20.98 -2.32 -16.32
N GLN A 286 -21.37 -2.82 -17.49
CA GLN A 286 -22.06 -4.11 -17.67
C GLN A 286 -21.57 -5.09 -16.62
N ASN A 287 -22.46 -5.49 -15.68
CA ASN A 287 -22.28 -6.73 -14.94
C ASN A 287 -22.23 -7.81 -16.01
N GLN A 288 -21.04 -8.05 -16.58
CA GLN A 288 -20.81 -9.22 -17.39
C GLN A 288 -21.05 -10.38 -16.43
N PRO A 289 -22.03 -11.25 -16.71
CA PRO A 289 -22.29 -12.40 -15.87
C PRO A 289 -20.98 -13.11 -15.57
N ALA A 290 -20.88 -13.68 -14.37
CA ALA A 290 -19.81 -14.61 -14.02
C ALA A 290 -19.51 -15.54 -15.22
N PRO A 291 -18.25 -15.87 -15.54
CA PRO A 291 -17.90 -16.78 -16.63
C PRO A 291 -18.67 -18.10 -16.53
N THR A 292 -19.83 -18.17 -17.18
CA THR A 292 -20.69 -19.35 -17.32
C THR A 292 -20.55 -19.98 -18.71
N GLY A 293 -19.63 -19.44 -19.53
CA GLY A 293 -19.32 -19.96 -20.85
C GLY A 293 -18.43 -21.20 -20.78
N ARG A 294 -18.59 -22.10 -21.76
CA ARG A 294 -17.68 -23.23 -21.95
C ARG A 294 -16.28 -22.69 -22.27
N VAL A 295 -15.35 -22.82 -21.35
CA VAL A 295 -13.94 -22.41 -21.54
C VAL A 295 -13.26 -23.36 -22.52
N ALA A 296 -12.65 -22.81 -23.57
CA ALA A 296 -11.90 -23.61 -24.52
C ALA A 296 -10.60 -24.15 -23.88
N PRO A 297 -10.17 -25.38 -24.22
CA PRO A 297 -8.90 -25.91 -23.70
C PRO A 297 -7.71 -25.05 -24.17
N PRO A 298 -6.60 -25.02 -23.41
CA PRO A 298 -5.41 -24.27 -23.80
C PRO A 298 -4.85 -24.73 -25.15
N SER A 299 -4.47 -23.78 -26.01
CA SER A 299 -3.85 -24.08 -27.31
C SER A 299 -2.50 -24.77 -27.13
N SER A 300 -2.20 -25.71 -28.03
CA SER A 300 -0.87 -26.33 -28.12
C SER A 300 0.18 -25.39 -28.71
N GLN A 301 -0.26 -24.36 -29.45
CA GLN A 301 0.56 -23.26 -29.96
C GLN A 301 0.71 -22.18 -28.90
N PHE A 302 1.92 -21.63 -28.78
CA PHE A 302 2.26 -20.62 -27.78
C PHE A 302 2.72 -19.35 -28.49
N ARG A 303 2.41 -18.19 -27.89
CA ARG A 303 2.89 -16.89 -28.32
C ARG A 303 3.79 -16.30 -27.25
N THR A 304 4.84 -15.63 -27.69
CA THR A 304 5.76 -14.93 -26.81
C THR A 304 5.21 -13.56 -26.43
N TYR A 305 5.29 -13.23 -25.16
CA TYR A 305 4.98 -11.93 -24.58
C TYR A 305 6.23 -11.39 -23.88
N THR A 306 6.45 -10.08 -23.96
CA THR A 306 7.56 -9.40 -23.30
C THR A 306 6.98 -8.27 -22.47
N GLU A 307 7.16 -8.34 -21.15
CA GLU A 307 6.75 -7.32 -20.18
C GLU A 307 7.91 -6.36 -19.96
N GLY A 308 7.96 -5.29 -20.76
CA GLY A 308 9.02 -4.28 -20.71
C GLY A 308 10.43 -4.90 -20.61
N ASP A 309 11.19 -4.44 -19.62
CA ASP A 309 12.52 -4.96 -19.26
C ASP A 309 12.46 -5.90 -18.03
N LEU A 310 11.30 -6.49 -17.71
CA LEU A 310 11.14 -7.35 -16.53
C LEU A 310 11.28 -8.84 -16.90
N PHE A 311 10.46 -9.32 -17.83
CA PHE A 311 10.50 -10.71 -18.26
C PHE A 311 9.95 -10.93 -19.67
N ARG A 312 10.34 -12.07 -20.25
CA ARG A 312 9.70 -12.66 -21.42
C ARG A 312 9.11 -14.01 -21.04
N VAL A 313 7.92 -14.31 -21.57
CA VAL A 313 7.21 -15.57 -21.31
C VAL A 313 6.48 -16.04 -22.56
N SER A 314 6.28 -17.34 -22.71
CA SER A 314 5.39 -17.92 -23.72
C SER A 314 4.10 -18.41 -23.08
N VAL A 315 2.95 -17.98 -23.63
CA VAL A 315 1.61 -18.36 -23.15
C VAL A 315 0.80 -18.99 -24.29
N PRO A 316 -0.24 -19.82 -24.01
CA PRO A 316 -1.10 -20.38 -25.05
C PRO A 316 -1.65 -19.30 -25.98
N ALA A 317 -1.66 -19.57 -27.28
CA ALA A 317 -2.03 -18.57 -28.29
C ALA A 317 -3.49 -18.10 -28.18
N ASN A 318 -4.36 -18.92 -27.59
CA ASN A 318 -5.76 -18.59 -27.32
C ASN A 318 -6.00 -17.93 -25.95
N TRP A 319 -4.95 -17.61 -25.19
CA TRP A 319 -5.07 -16.84 -23.97
C TRP A 319 -4.82 -15.37 -24.25
N ARG A 320 -5.68 -14.53 -23.68
CA ARG A 320 -5.62 -13.08 -23.81
C ARG A 320 -5.06 -12.48 -22.53
N GLU A 321 -4.35 -11.37 -22.71
CA GLU A 321 -3.93 -10.53 -21.62
C GLU A 321 -5.15 -9.79 -21.06
N LEU A 322 -5.27 -9.74 -19.74
CA LEU A 322 -6.31 -8.98 -19.06
C LEU A 322 -5.70 -7.68 -18.50
N PRO A 323 -6.45 -6.56 -18.50
CA PRO A 323 -5.99 -5.32 -17.90
C PRO A 323 -5.63 -5.51 -16.42
N GLY A 324 -4.47 -5.02 -16.01
CA GLY A 324 -3.98 -5.04 -14.63
C GLY A 324 -2.90 -3.97 -14.43
N ASN A 325 -2.71 -3.53 -13.19
CA ASN A 325 -1.80 -2.41 -12.87
C ASN A 325 -0.42 -2.84 -12.34
N SER A 326 -0.30 -4.05 -11.79
CA SER A 326 0.90 -4.50 -11.07
C SER A 326 1.35 -5.93 -11.40
N ALA A 327 0.56 -6.65 -12.19
CA ALA A 327 0.84 -8.00 -12.64
C ALA A 327 0.24 -8.20 -14.03
N VAL A 328 0.81 -9.11 -14.80
CA VAL A 328 0.30 -9.48 -16.12
C VAL A 328 -0.52 -10.75 -15.98
N THR A 329 -1.79 -10.68 -16.37
CA THR A 329 -2.72 -11.82 -16.29
C THR A 329 -3.05 -12.32 -17.68
N PHE A 330 -2.99 -13.64 -17.87
CA PHE A 330 -3.44 -14.31 -19.10
C PHE A 330 -4.51 -15.34 -18.81
N ALA A 331 -5.64 -15.24 -19.51
CA ALA A 331 -6.76 -16.17 -19.38
C ALA A 331 -7.37 -16.51 -20.76
N PRO A 332 -7.92 -17.72 -20.95
CA PRO A 332 -8.71 -18.05 -22.13
C PRO A 332 -10.05 -17.29 -22.14
N ASP A 333 -10.59 -17.10 -23.33
CA ASP A 333 -11.92 -16.48 -23.50
C ASP A 333 -13.01 -17.26 -22.74
N GLY A 334 -13.87 -16.53 -22.04
CA GLY A 334 -14.93 -17.09 -21.20
C GLY A 334 -14.48 -17.58 -19.83
N ALA A 335 -13.19 -17.42 -19.46
CA ALA A 335 -12.69 -17.77 -18.14
C ALA A 335 -12.43 -16.57 -17.22
N TYR A 336 -12.82 -15.37 -17.63
CA TYR A 336 -12.63 -14.13 -16.87
C TYR A 336 -13.88 -13.26 -16.91
N GLY A 337 -14.01 -12.35 -15.95
CA GLY A 337 -15.11 -11.41 -15.81
C GLY A 337 -14.78 -10.29 -14.84
N HIS A 338 -15.78 -9.49 -14.47
CA HIS A 338 -15.63 -8.41 -13.49
C HIS A 338 -16.60 -8.64 -12.32
N THR A 339 -16.08 -8.64 -11.09
CA THR A 339 -16.88 -8.70 -9.86
C THR A 339 -16.46 -7.56 -8.96
N ASN A 340 -17.41 -6.73 -8.49
CA ASN A 340 -17.13 -5.55 -7.65
C ASN A 340 -16.08 -4.57 -8.24
N GLY A 341 -16.02 -4.47 -9.58
CA GLY A 341 -15.02 -3.65 -10.29
C GLY A 341 -13.69 -4.34 -10.59
N GLN A 342 -13.45 -5.53 -10.03
CA GLN A 342 -12.19 -6.28 -10.14
C GLN A 342 -12.24 -7.30 -11.29
N SER A 343 -11.20 -7.33 -12.12
CA SER A 343 -10.95 -8.44 -13.06
C SER A 343 -10.67 -9.72 -12.28
N VAL A 344 -11.47 -10.76 -12.52
CA VAL A 344 -11.36 -12.06 -11.86
C VAL A 344 -11.32 -13.17 -12.93
N PHE A 345 -10.59 -14.26 -12.67
CA PHE A 345 -10.45 -15.36 -13.61
C PHE A 345 -10.49 -16.74 -12.94
N THR A 346 -11.16 -17.69 -13.60
CA THR A 346 -11.29 -19.10 -13.19
C THR A 346 -10.22 -20.00 -13.81
N HIS A 347 -9.63 -19.56 -14.93
CA HIS A 347 -8.57 -20.28 -15.63
C HIS A 347 -7.51 -19.30 -16.11
N GLY A 348 -6.24 -19.60 -15.91
CA GLY A 348 -5.18 -18.74 -16.41
C GLY A 348 -3.95 -18.71 -15.53
N VAL A 349 -3.08 -17.74 -15.84
CA VAL A 349 -1.91 -17.41 -15.03
C VAL A 349 -1.86 -15.91 -14.75
N GLU A 350 -1.39 -15.56 -13.57
CA GLU A 350 -0.94 -14.21 -13.23
C GLU A 350 0.57 -14.25 -12.96
N LEU A 351 1.32 -13.30 -13.51
CA LEU A 351 2.76 -13.18 -13.33
C LEU A 351 3.11 -11.78 -12.84
N GLY A 352 4.05 -11.70 -11.90
CA GLY A 352 4.54 -10.43 -11.41
C GLY A 352 5.80 -10.58 -10.56
N ALA A 353 6.27 -9.47 -10.01
CA ALA A 353 7.39 -9.45 -9.07
C ALA A 353 7.01 -8.64 -7.83
N THR A 354 7.30 -9.19 -6.63
CA THR A 354 7.12 -8.51 -5.35
C THR A 354 8.44 -8.19 -4.70
N ARG A 355 8.50 -7.10 -3.95
CA ARG A 355 9.63 -6.89 -3.04
C ARG A 355 9.67 -8.00 -2.02
N ASN A 356 10.89 -8.33 -1.64
CA ASN A 356 11.19 -9.27 -0.59
C ASN A 356 12.27 -8.64 0.26
N GLU A 357 11.98 -8.45 1.55
CA GLU A 357 12.93 -7.88 2.50
C GLU A 357 13.90 -8.94 3.03
N THR A 358 13.57 -10.21 2.81
CA THR A 358 14.38 -11.36 3.18
C THR A 358 15.22 -11.76 1.97
N HIS A 359 16.45 -12.26 2.15
CA HIS A 359 17.21 -12.81 1.02
C HIS A 359 16.95 -14.32 0.86
N ASP A 360 15.87 -14.82 1.47
CA ASP A 360 15.51 -16.24 1.53
C ASP A 360 14.24 -16.51 0.73
N LEU A 361 14.35 -17.36 -0.30
CA LEU A 361 13.23 -17.66 -1.20
C LEU A 361 12.06 -18.31 -0.48
N ARG A 362 12.32 -19.14 0.55
CA ARG A 362 11.26 -19.87 1.23
C ARG A 362 10.40 -18.92 2.06
N THR A 363 11.03 -18.10 2.88
CA THR A 363 10.38 -17.08 3.70
C THR A 363 9.54 -16.14 2.83
N ALA A 364 10.12 -15.66 1.74
CA ALA A 364 9.42 -14.78 0.82
C ALA A 364 8.23 -15.44 0.11
N THR A 365 8.31 -16.75 -0.15
CA THR A 365 7.18 -17.51 -0.70
C THR A 365 6.08 -17.69 0.35
N ASP A 366 6.44 -17.96 1.60
CA ASP A 366 5.50 -18.04 2.73
C ASP A 366 4.79 -16.68 2.94
N GLU A 367 5.51 -15.55 2.83
CA GLU A 367 4.95 -14.19 2.89
C GLU A 367 3.99 -13.89 1.74
N LEU A 368 4.36 -14.26 0.50
CA LEU A 368 3.48 -14.13 -0.65
C LEU A 368 2.18 -14.90 -0.44
N ILE A 369 2.25 -16.13 0.06
CA ILE A 369 1.08 -16.97 0.34
C ILE A 369 0.22 -16.41 1.48
N ALA A 370 0.86 -15.85 2.52
CA ALA A 370 0.13 -15.18 3.59
C ALA A 370 -0.68 -13.99 3.05
N SER A 371 -0.09 -13.21 2.13
CA SER A 371 -0.79 -12.14 1.41
C SER A 371 -1.98 -12.66 0.60
N LEU A 372 -1.78 -13.71 -0.21
CA LEU A 372 -2.87 -14.36 -0.96
C LEU A 372 -4.02 -14.82 -0.04
N SER A 373 -3.68 -15.41 1.10
CA SER A 373 -4.66 -15.93 2.07
C SER A 373 -5.45 -14.82 2.76
N SER A 374 -4.82 -13.65 2.96
CA SER A 374 -5.49 -12.48 3.56
C SER A 374 -6.54 -11.86 2.65
N GLY A 375 -6.27 -11.85 1.33
CA GLY A 375 -7.19 -11.35 0.31
C GLY A 375 -8.24 -12.37 -0.14
N ASN A 376 -8.02 -13.65 0.16
CA ASN A 376 -8.92 -14.75 -0.23
C ASN A 376 -9.11 -15.74 0.95
N PRO A 377 -10.20 -15.59 1.73
CA PRO A 377 -10.47 -16.46 2.88
C PRO A 377 -10.80 -17.91 2.49
N ASN A 378 -11.07 -18.19 1.21
CA ASN A 378 -11.35 -19.54 0.71
C ASN A 378 -10.08 -20.31 0.35
N LEU A 379 -8.90 -19.65 0.37
CA LEU A 379 -7.64 -20.26 0.04
C LEU A 379 -7.20 -21.26 1.13
N GLY A 380 -6.98 -22.50 0.71
CA GLY A 380 -6.47 -23.56 1.55
C GLY A 380 -4.96 -23.44 1.82
N ARG A 381 -4.48 -24.22 2.79
CA ARG A 381 -3.05 -24.24 3.14
C ARG A 381 -2.20 -24.86 2.01
N PRO A 382 -0.93 -24.43 1.87
CA PRO A 382 0.02 -25.05 0.95
C PRO A 382 0.20 -26.55 1.18
N SER A 383 0.19 -27.34 0.10
CA SER A 383 0.45 -28.79 0.14
C SER A 383 1.91 -29.16 0.37
N GLY A 384 2.77 -28.20 0.72
CA GLY A 384 4.24 -28.31 0.78
C GLY A 384 4.96 -27.70 -0.43
N TYR A 385 6.29 -27.67 -0.38
CA TYR A 385 7.13 -26.99 -1.36
C TYR A 385 8.00 -27.98 -2.15
N ASN A 386 7.99 -27.83 -3.47
CA ASN A 386 8.87 -28.55 -4.38
C ASN A 386 9.88 -27.58 -5.01
N ASN A 387 11.12 -28.03 -5.21
CA ASN A 387 12.09 -27.24 -5.97
C ASN A 387 11.74 -27.30 -7.47
N VAL A 388 11.89 -26.16 -8.15
CA VAL A 388 11.76 -26.01 -9.59
C VAL A 388 12.88 -25.12 -10.13
N SER A 389 13.05 -25.05 -11.45
CA SER A 389 13.93 -24.08 -12.10
C SER A 389 13.09 -23.06 -12.85
N ILE A 390 13.36 -21.77 -12.64
CA ILE A 390 12.69 -20.65 -13.33
C ILE A 390 13.79 -19.74 -13.85
N ALA A 391 13.84 -19.51 -15.17
CA ALA A 391 14.91 -18.73 -15.82
C ALA A 391 16.35 -19.18 -15.43
N GLY A 392 16.56 -20.50 -15.22
CA GLY A 392 17.86 -21.05 -14.80
C GLY A 392 18.20 -20.86 -13.33
N ARG A 393 17.27 -20.34 -12.51
CA ARG A 393 17.44 -20.08 -11.08
C ARG A 393 16.65 -21.07 -10.24
N ARG A 394 17.09 -21.25 -9.00
CA ARG A 394 16.32 -22.03 -8.01
C ARG A 394 14.97 -21.35 -7.78
N GLY A 395 13.90 -22.12 -7.91
CA GLY A 395 12.54 -21.70 -7.61
C GLY A 395 11.84 -22.68 -6.67
N LEU A 396 10.69 -22.25 -6.13
CA LEU A 396 9.78 -23.09 -5.38
C LEU A 396 8.44 -23.21 -6.11
N ARG A 397 7.76 -24.34 -5.92
CA ARG A 397 6.40 -24.58 -6.36
C ARG A 397 5.58 -25.13 -5.20
N THR A 398 4.40 -24.56 -4.98
CA THR A 398 3.38 -25.14 -4.08
C THR A 398 2.00 -25.16 -4.74
N THR A 399 1.07 -25.90 -4.15
CA THR A 399 -0.31 -26.02 -4.63
C THR A 399 -1.26 -25.89 -3.45
N MET A 400 -2.38 -25.21 -3.67
CA MET A 400 -3.40 -24.90 -2.67
C MET A 400 -4.77 -25.18 -3.27
N SER A 401 -5.69 -25.70 -2.46
CA SER A 401 -7.11 -25.76 -2.82
C SER A 401 -7.74 -24.39 -2.65
N ASN A 402 -8.74 -24.05 -3.46
CA ASN A 402 -9.54 -22.83 -3.29
C ASN A 402 -11.01 -23.09 -3.66
N ARG A 403 -11.90 -22.18 -3.26
CA ARG A 403 -13.23 -22.05 -3.86
C ARG A 403 -13.31 -20.73 -4.60
N SER A 404 -13.71 -20.78 -5.86
CA SER A 404 -13.84 -19.60 -6.69
C SER A 404 -14.91 -18.67 -6.13
N GLU A 405 -14.58 -17.41 -5.87
CA GLU A 405 -15.57 -16.39 -5.46
C GLU A 405 -16.55 -16.05 -6.58
N ILE A 406 -16.20 -16.41 -7.82
CA ILE A 406 -16.95 -16.13 -9.03
C ILE A 406 -18.17 -17.04 -9.15
N ASN A 407 -17.99 -18.34 -8.90
CA ASN A 407 -19.02 -19.35 -9.17
C ASN A 407 -19.14 -20.43 -8.06
N GLY A 408 -18.39 -20.31 -6.98
CA GLY A 408 -18.39 -21.24 -5.83
C GLY A 408 -17.74 -22.60 -6.11
N GLN A 409 -17.24 -22.84 -7.33
CA GLN A 409 -16.68 -24.13 -7.72
C GLN A 409 -15.30 -24.36 -7.09
N PRO A 410 -14.94 -25.62 -6.78
CA PRO A 410 -13.59 -25.95 -6.36
C PRO A 410 -12.57 -25.65 -7.46
N GLU A 411 -11.51 -24.95 -7.10
CA GLU A 411 -10.39 -24.67 -7.98
C GLU A 411 -9.07 -24.96 -7.27
N THR A 412 -8.02 -25.11 -8.05
CA THR A 412 -6.67 -25.39 -7.57
C THR A 412 -5.76 -24.25 -8.00
N ILE A 413 -5.04 -23.71 -7.02
CA ILE A 413 -4.08 -22.63 -7.21
C ILE A 413 -2.67 -23.22 -7.12
N GLN A 414 -1.85 -22.96 -8.13
CA GLN A 414 -0.45 -23.37 -8.16
C GLN A 414 0.44 -22.14 -8.20
N VAL A 415 1.31 -22.01 -7.19
CA VAL A 415 2.21 -20.87 -7.06
C VAL A 415 3.63 -21.31 -7.35
N PHE A 416 4.32 -20.55 -8.19
CA PHE A 416 5.74 -20.66 -8.46
C PHE A 416 6.44 -19.38 -8.03
N THR A 417 7.62 -19.48 -7.43
CA THR A 417 8.43 -18.32 -7.02
C THR A 417 9.90 -18.54 -7.32
N THR A 418 10.63 -17.47 -7.63
CA THR A 418 12.11 -17.45 -7.67
C THR A 418 12.62 -16.06 -7.28
N LEU A 419 13.89 -15.96 -6.89
CA LEU A 419 14.52 -14.68 -6.57
C LEU A 419 15.08 -14.00 -7.83
N MET A 420 14.87 -12.71 -7.88
CA MET A 420 15.48 -11.77 -8.82
C MET A 420 16.84 -11.28 -8.29
N ARG A 421 17.67 -10.70 -9.16
CA ARG A 421 19.02 -10.23 -8.80
C ARG A 421 19.00 -9.08 -7.80
N ASP A 422 17.97 -8.26 -7.85
CA ASP A 422 17.72 -7.16 -6.93
C ASP A 422 17.13 -7.61 -5.58
N GLY A 423 16.97 -8.93 -5.37
CA GLY A 423 16.41 -9.52 -4.17
C GLY A 423 14.89 -9.66 -4.19
N SER A 424 14.19 -9.10 -5.17
CA SER A 424 12.74 -9.25 -5.30
C SER A 424 12.34 -10.70 -5.63
N VAL A 425 11.08 -11.07 -5.40
CA VAL A 425 10.53 -12.38 -5.72
C VAL A 425 9.67 -12.27 -6.96
N PHE A 426 10.09 -12.95 -8.02
CA PHE A 426 9.26 -13.19 -9.17
C PHE A 426 8.29 -14.34 -8.87
N TYR A 427 7.01 -14.18 -9.22
CA TYR A 427 5.99 -15.20 -8.99
C TYR A 427 5.13 -15.48 -10.22
N VAL A 428 4.58 -16.70 -10.25
CA VAL A 428 3.52 -17.12 -11.19
C VAL A 428 2.43 -17.81 -10.40
N ILE A 429 1.18 -17.39 -10.57
CA ILE A 429 0.00 -17.99 -9.96
C ILE A 429 -0.87 -18.57 -11.07
N GLY A 430 -0.93 -19.90 -11.16
CA GLY A 430 -1.85 -20.61 -12.04
C GLY A 430 -3.15 -20.97 -11.34
N VAL A 431 -4.29 -20.72 -11.98
CA VAL A 431 -5.62 -21.11 -11.49
C VAL A 431 -6.30 -21.99 -12.52
N ALA A 432 -6.89 -23.09 -12.07
CA ALA A 432 -7.83 -23.87 -12.87
C ALA A 432 -8.82 -24.62 -11.96
N PRO A 433 -10.04 -24.93 -12.43
CA PRO A 433 -10.98 -25.79 -11.72
C PRO A 433 -10.35 -27.13 -11.35
N SER A 434 -10.70 -27.65 -10.17
CA SER A 434 -10.02 -28.83 -9.62
C SER A 434 -10.23 -30.09 -10.48
N ASP A 435 -11.34 -30.17 -11.21
CA ASP A 435 -11.66 -31.30 -12.10
C ASP A 435 -10.83 -31.33 -13.40
N SER A 436 -10.35 -30.17 -13.85
CA SER A 436 -9.55 -29.99 -15.07
C SER A 436 -8.10 -29.56 -14.79
N PHE A 437 -7.72 -29.38 -13.53
CA PHE A 437 -6.40 -28.88 -13.12
C PHE A 437 -5.23 -29.68 -13.73
N ARG A 438 -5.40 -30.99 -13.92
CA ARG A 438 -4.35 -31.84 -14.52
C ARG A 438 -3.96 -31.40 -15.93
N ASP A 439 -4.92 -30.92 -16.72
CA ASP A 439 -4.67 -30.44 -18.08
C ASP A 439 -3.95 -29.09 -18.07
N TYR A 440 -4.31 -28.22 -17.12
CA TYR A 440 -3.69 -26.92 -16.93
C TYR A 440 -2.30 -26.99 -16.28
N GLN A 441 -2.04 -27.98 -15.43
CA GLN A 441 -0.76 -28.14 -14.75
C GLN A 441 0.41 -28.27 -15.73
N ASN A 442 0.24 -29.02 -16.82
CA ASN A 442 1.26 -29.15 -17.86
C ASN A 442 1.49 -27.82 -18.59
N VAL A 443 0.42 -27.06 -18.80
CA VAL A 443 0.47 -25.73 -19.42
C VAL A 443 1.21 -24.75 -18.51
N PHE A 444 0.90 -24.70 -17.22
CA PHE A 444 1.59 -23.85 -16.24
C PHE A 444 3.09 -24.17 -16.19
N GLN A 445 3.47 -25.45 -16.19
CA GLN A 445 4.88 -25.84 -16.22
C GLN A 445 5.58 -25.37 -17.51
N ARG A 446 4.91 -25.46 -18.65
CA ARG A 446 5.46 -24.97 -19.94
C ARG A 446 5.60 -23.44 -19.96
N ILE A 447 4.62 -22.72 -19.40
CA ILE A 447 4.70 -21.27 -19.21
C ILE A 447 5.91 -20.94 -18.34
N VAL A 448 6.02 -21.53 -17.14
CA VAL A 448 7.13 -21.30 -16.20
C VAL A 448 8.48 -21.65 -16.82
N GLY A 449 8.58 -22.76 -17.54
CA GLY A 449 9.80 -23.19 -18.22
C GLY A 449 10.23 -22.28 -19.39
N SER A 450 9.33 -21.42 -19.88
CA SER A 450 9.64 -20.45 -20.95
C SER A 450 10.10 -19.09 -20.45
N ILE A 451 10.08 -18.87 -19.13
CA ILE A 451 10.36 -17.56 -18.53
C ILE A 451 11.83 -17.21 -18.68
N GLN A 452 12.08 -15.97 -19.13
CA GLN A 452 13.37 -15.31 -19.14
C GLN A 452 13.23 -14.02 -18.33
N LEU A 453 13.99 -13.90 -17.24
CA LEU A 453 14.05 -12.65 -16.46
C LEU A 453 15.10 -11.72 -17.09
N MET A 454 14.81 -10.42 -17.13
CA MET A 454 15.63 -9.39 -17.78
C MET A 454 16.34 -8.46 -16.78
N ASP A 455 16.54 -8.95 -15.55
CA ASP A 455 17.03 -8.24 -14.36
C ASP A 455 18.55 -8.29 -14.14
#